data_AF-A0A3A8GVI1-F1
#
_entry.id   AF-A0A3A8GVI1-F1
#
_cell.length_a   1.000
_cell.length_b   1.000
_cell.length_c   1.000
_cell.angle_alpha   90.00
_cell.angle_beta   90.00
_cell.angle_gamma   90.00
#
_symmetry.space_group_name_H-M   'P 1'
#
loop_
_entity.id
_entity.type
_entity.pdbx_description
1 polymer ?
#
loop_
_entity_poly.entity_id
_entity_poly.type
_entity_poly.pdbx_seq_one_letter_code
_entity_poly.pdbx_strand_id
1 'polypeptide(L)'
;MSAPTPAMTALEQARALVTRHRFLCAGESLLQKALAQVLTEAGIPFLREVRLGEAGRIDFLLTEAHVGLEVKVDGGLSEVTRQLLRYAEREDVHALLLVTTRSRHDSLPALMLGKPVRVAVLKGGLL
;
A
#
# COMPACT_ATOMS: atom_id res chain seq x y z
N MET A 1 -7.67 -4.30 26.23
CA MET A 1 -7.35 -4.04 24.81
C MET A 1 -5.92 -3.56 24.74
N SER A 2 -5.01 -4.32 24.14
CA SER A 2 -3.62 -3.89 23.97
C SER A 2 -3.55 -2.73 22.98
N ALA A 3 -2.61 -1.80 23.17
CA ALA A 3 -2.41 -0.68 22.25
C ALA A 3 -2.11 -1.18 20.82
N PRO A 4 -2.57 -0.48 19.76
CA PRO A 4 -2.24 -0.84 18.39
C PRO A 4 -0.72 -0.77 18.18
N THR A 5 -0.17 -1.73 17.43
CA THR A 5 1.25 -1.75 17.09
C THR A 5 1.63 -0.55 16.21
N PRO A 6 2.89 -0.09 16.21
CA PRO A 6 3.34 1.01 15.34
C PRO A 6 2.99 0.79 13.87
N ALA A 7 3.13 -0.45 13.38
CA ALA A 7 2.76 -0.85 12.03
C ALA A 7 1.27 -0.65 11.73
N MET A 8 0.37 -1.04 12.64
CA MET A 8 -1.07 -0.86 12.45
C MET A 8 -1.46 0.62 12.44
N THR A 9 -0.89 1.41 13.33
CA THR A 9 -1.14 2.86 13.39
C THR A 9 -0.69 3.55 12.09
N ALA A 10 0.53 3.27 11.64
CA ALA A 10 1.05 3.82 10.38
C ALA A 10 0.24 3.36 9.16
N LEU A 11 -0.21 2.10 9.14
CA LEU A 11 -1.05 1.55 8.09
C LEU A 11 -2.39 2.30 7.97
N GLU A 12 -3.07 2.51 9.09
CA GLU A 12 -4.35 3.24 9.10
C GLU A 12 -4.16 4.73 8.81
N GLN A 13 -3.09 5.35 9.31
CA GLN A 13 -2.72 6.73 8.97
C GLN A 13 -2.47 6.89 7.47
N ALA A 14 -1.66 6.02 6.86
CA ALA A 14 -1.40 6.04 5.43
C ALA A 14 -2.67 5.81 4.62
N ARG A 15 -3.50 4.83 5.00
CA ARG A 15 -4.79 4.58 4.34
C ARG A 15 -5.71 5.80 4.41
N ALA A 16 -5.85 6.41 5.58
CA ALA A 16 -6.67 7.59 5.78
C ALA A 16 -6.16 8.80 4.98
N LEU A 17 -4.84 9.01 4.96
CA LEU A 17 -4.20 10.06 4.17
C LEU A 17 -4.50 9.87 2.68
N VAL A 18 -4.20 8.68 2.15
CA VAL A 18 -4.34 8.37 0.72
C VAL A 18 -5.80 8.45 0.27
N THR A 19 -6.74 7.90 1.03
CA THR A 19 -8.16 7.91 0.68
C THR A 19 -8.82 9.30 0.72
N ARG A 20 -8.22 10.26 1.44
CA ARG A 20 -8.68 11.67 1.49
C ARG A 20 -8.13 12.52 0.34
N HIS A 21 -7.09 12.05 -0.35
CA HIS A 21 -6.51 12.76 -1.48
C HIS A 21 -7.21 12.40 -2.79
N ARG A 22 -7.40 13.40 -3.65
CA ARG A 22 -7.90 13.21 -5.01
C ARG A 22 -6.72 13.18 -5.97
N PHE A 23 -6.45 12.00 -6.53
CA PHE A 23 -5.39 11.82 -7.52
C PHE A 23 -5.94 12.04 -8.93
N LEU A 24 -5.34 12.97 -9.67
CA LEU A 24 -5.62 13.19 -11.10
C LEU A 24 -4.39 12.75 -11.88
N CYS A 25 -4.37 11.49 -12.30
CA CYS A 25 -3.18 10.90 -12.92
C CYS A 25 -3.56 9.82 -13.93
N ALA A 26 -2.91 9.83 -15.09
CA ALA A 26 -3.06 8.80 -16.12
C ALA A 26 -2.11 7.63 -15.83
N GLY A 27 -2.61 6.61 -15.13
CA GLY A 27 -1.91 5.34 -14.93
C GLY A 27 -1.01 5.24 -13.68
N GLU A 28 -0.39 4.07 -13.54
CA GLU A 28 0.30 3.65 -12.32
C GLU A 28 1.52 4.51 -11.99
N SER A 29 2.38 4.80 -12.98
CA SER A 29 3.61 5.57 -12.76
C SER A 29 3.32 6.99 -12.24
N LEU A 30 2.31 7.67 -12.82
CA LEU A 30 1.90 8.99 -12.37
C LEU A 30 1.23 8.94 -10.99
N LEU A 31 0.43 7.91 -10.73
CA LEU A 31 -0.17 7.70 -9.41
C LEU A 31 0.91 7.49 -8.34
N GLN A 32 1.93 6.69 -8.61
CA GLN A 32 3.06 6.51 -7.70
C GLN A 32 3.83 7.83 -7.46
N LYS A 33 4.02 8.67 -8.48
CA LYS A 33 4.67 9.97 -8.29
C LYS A 33 3.83 10.89 -7.39
N ALA A 34 2.53 10.98 -7.65
CA ALA A 34 1.62 11.78 -6.83
C ALA A 34 1.53 11.25 -5.38
N LEU A 35 1.53 9.92 -5.20
CA LEU A 35 1.54 9.31 -3.88
C LEU A 35 2.81 9.63 -3.08
N ALA A 36 3.99 9.63 -3.72
CA ALA A 36 5.22 10.09 -3.06
C ALA A 36 5.13 11.54 -2.61
N GLN A 37 4.56 12.43 -3.42
CA GLN A 37 4.37 13.83 -3.04
C GLN A 37 3.48 13.93 -1.79
N VAL A 38 2.34 13.23 -1.77
CA VAL A 38 1.42 13.20 -0.63
C VAL A 38 2.11 12.68 0.64
N LEU A 39 2.88 11.61 0.55
CA LEU A 39 3.62 11.07 1.69
C LEU A 39 4.72 12.04 2.19
N THR A 40 5.40 12.72 1.26
CA THR A 40 6.44 13.71 1.58
C THR A 40 5.84 14.93 2.29
N GLU A 41 4.73 15.48 1.78
CA GLU A 41 4.04 16.62 2.38
C GLU A 41 3.47 16.27 3.76
N ALA A 42 3.08 15.02 3.98
CA ALA A 42 2.67 14.51 5.28
C ALA A 42 3.83 14.22 6.25
N GLY A 43 5.09 14.39 5.80
CA GLY A 43 6.28 14.13 6.61
C GLY A 43 6.49 12.65 6.96
N ILE A 44 5.94 11.73 6.17
CA ILE A 44 6.06 10.29 6.40
C ILE A 44 7.34 9.80 5.70
N PRO A 45 8.33 9.21 6.41
CA PRO A 45 9.53 8.66 5.79
C PRO A 45 9.23 7.39 4.98
N PHE A 46 9.70 7.34 3.73
CA PHE A 46 9.52 6.18 2.86
C PHE A 46 10.69 5.96 1.90
N LEU A 47 10.82 4.72 1.43
CA LEU A 47 11.60 4.36 0.25
C LEU A 47 10.66 4.01 -0.90
N ARG A 48 11.13 4.21 -2.14
CA ARG A 48 10.41 3.84 -3.37
C ARG A 48 11.04 2.62 -4.02
N GLU A 49 10.22 1.82 -4.68
CA GLU A 49 10.64 0.69 -5.53
C GLU A 49 11.62 -0.25 -4.83
N VAL A 50 11.29 -0.64 -3.60
CA VAL A 50 12.16 -1.41 -2.72
C VAL A 50 12.20 -2.87 -3.17
N ARG A 51 13.41 -3.39 -3.39
CA ARG A 51 13.62 -4.82 -3.68
C ARG A 51 13.49 -5.64 -2.40
N LEU A 52 12.54 -6.57 -2.39
CA LEU A 52 12.26 -7.49 -1.28
C LEU A 52 12.86 -8.88 -1.55
N GLY A 53 14.09 -8.91 -2.07
CA GLY A 53 14.75 -10.14 -2.52
C GLY A 53 13.94 -10.85 -3.62
N GLU A 54 13.71 -12.16 -3.44
CA GLU A 54 12.97 -13.00 -4.39
C GLU A 54 11.47 -12.70 -4.44
N ALA A 55 10.91 -12.02 -3.43
CA ALA A 55 9.48 -11.66 -3.43
C ALA A 55 9.13 -10.63 -4.51
N GLY A 56 10.15 -9.90 -5.00
CA GLY A 56 10.03 -8.92 -6.08
C GLY A 56 10.34 -7.50 -5.60
N ARG A 57 9.58 -6.53 -6.14
CA ARG A 57 9.76 -5.11 -5.86
C ARG A 57 8.44 -4.49 -5.42
N ILE A 58 8.40 -3.93 -4.22
CA ILE A 58 7.24 -3.21 -3.70
C ILE A 58 7.37 -1.72 -4.01
N ASP A 59 6.25 -1.05 -4.33
CA ASP A 59 6.29 0.34 -4.78
C ASP A 59 6.78 1.30 -3.70
N PHE A 60 6.38 1.09 -2.44
CA PHE A 60 6.88 1.85 -1.30
C PHE A 60 7.07 1.01 -0.06
N LEU A 61 7.98 1.44 0.80
CA LEU A 61 8.13 0.97 2.17
C LEU A 61 8.20 2.18 3.10
N LEU A 62 7.23 2.31 4.02
CA LEU A 62 7.29 3.29 5.10
C LEU A 62 8.32 2.79 6.12
N THR A 63 9.44 3.49 6.26
CA THR A 63 10.64 2.94 6.90
C THR A 63 10.54 2.85 8.41
N GLU A 64 9.81 3.76 9.07
CA GLU A 64 9.69 3.76 10.53
C GLU A 64 8.85 2.59 11.05
N ALA A 65 7.83 2.19 10.28
CA ALA A 65 6.84 1.21 10.70
C ALA A 65 6.88 -0.09 9.87
N HIS A 66 7.78 -0.18 8.88
CA HIS A 66 7.92 -1.30 7.96
C HIS A 66 6.60 -1.67 7.26
N VAL A 67 5.86 -0.65 6.80
CA VAL A 67 4.59 -0.83 6.09
C VAL A 67 4.82 -0.75 4.59
N GLY A 68 4.53 -1.83 3.87
CA GLY A 68 4.64 -1.88 2.42
C GLY A 68 3.39 -1.33 1.72
N LEU A 69 3.57 -0.52 0.68
CA LEU A 69 2.46 -0.06 -0.17
C LEU A 69 2.66 -0.59 -1.58
N GLU A 70 1.61 -1.19 -2.14
CA GLU A 70 1.54 -1.59 -3.56
C GLU A 70 0.47 -0.74 -4.25
N VAL A 71 0.77 -0.23 -5.44
CA VAL A 71 -0.13 0.62 -6.24
C VAL A 71 -0.64 -0.16 -7.45
N LYS A 72 -1.96 -0.12 -7.68
CA LYS A 72 -2.59 -0.77 -8.83
C LYS A 72 -3.69 0.08 -9.47
N VAL A 73 -3.57 0.34 -10.76
CA VAL A 73 -4.67 0.94 -11.57
C VAL A 73 -5.45 -0.12 -12.36
N ASP A 74 -4.86 -1.30 -12.53
CA ASP A 74 -5.47 -2.47 -13.15
C ASP A 74 -4.96 -3.76 -12.48
N GLY A 75 -5.23 -4.92 -13.06
CA GLY A 75 -4.83 -6.23 -12.56
C GLY A 75 -5.98 -6.94 -11.87
N GLY A 76 -5.95 -8.27 -11.91
CA GLY A 76 -6.95 -9.13 -11.28
C GLY A 76 -6.75 -9.29 -9.78
N LEU A 77 -7.83 -9.53 -9.03
CA LEU A 77 -7.76 -9.80 -7.59
C LEU A 77 -6.75 -10.92 -7.27
N SER A 78 -6.79 -12.04 -8.00
CA SER A 78 -5.89 -13.17 -7.76
C SER A 78 -4.41 -12.85 -7.99
N GLU A 79 -4.10 -11.95 -8.92
CA GLU A 79 -2.73 -11.51 -9.20
C GLU A 79 -2.19 -10.67 -8.04
N VAL A 80 -2.97 -9.68 -7.61
CA VAL A 80 -2.65 -8.82 -6.47
C VAL A 80 -2.54 -9.64 -5.19
N THR A 81 -3.47 -10.59 -4.95
CA THR A 81 -3.39 -11.48 -3.78
C THR A 81 -2.09 -12.27 -3.75
N ARG A 82 -1.66 -12.89 -4.86
CA ARG A 82 -0.36 -13.60 -4.89
C ARG A 82 0.80 -12.67 -4.60
N GLN A 83 0.76 -11.44 -5.13
CA GLN A 83 1.82 -10.47 -4.93
C GLN A 83 1.93 -10.06 -3.46
N LEU A 84 0.81 -9.69 -2.84
CA LEU A 84 0.77 -9.33 -1.43
C LEU A 84 1.15 -10.50 -0.51
N LEU A 85 0.78 -11.74 -0.85
CA LEU A 85 1.22 -12.93 -0.10
C LEU A 85 2.74 -13.08 -0.11
N ARG A 86 3.41 -12.94 -1.28
CA ARG A 86 4.88 -12.98 -1.35
C ARG A 86 5.52 -11.88 -0.52
N TYR A 87 4.94 -10.68 -0.50
CA TYR A 87 5.46 -9.60 0.34
C TYR A 87 5.22 -9.88 1.83
N ALA A 88 4.11 -10.50 2.19
CA ALA A 88 3.81 -10.87 3.57
C ALA A 88 4.76 -11.94 4.12
N GLU A 89 5.46 -12.72 3.30
CA GLU A 89 6.50 -13.67 3.74
C GLU A 89 7.76 -12.95 4.25
N ARG A 90 7.95 -11.67 3.90
CA ARG A 90 9.17 -10.91 4.19
C ARG A 90 9.18 -10.37 5.61
N GLU A 91 10.16 -10.76 6.42
CA GLU A 91 10.27 -10.33 7.83
C GLU A 91 10.31 -8.81 8.00
N ASP A 92 10.94 -8.11 7.07
CA ASP A 92 11.09 -6.66 7.00
C ASP A 92 9.82 -5.90 6.54
N VAL A 93 8.72 -6.63 6.31
CA VAL A 93 7.38 -6.10 6.05
C VAL A 93 6.46 -6.49 7.19
N HIS A 94 5.93 -5.51 7.93
CA HIS A 94 5.06 -5.75 9.08
C HIS A 94 3.57 -5.60 8.75
N ALA A 95 3.23 -4.84 7.71
CA ALA A 95 1.88 -4.65 7.22
C ALA A 95 1.88 -4.22 5.74
N LEU A 96 0.74 -4.38 5.07
CA LEU A 96 0.58 -4.05 3.66
C LEU A 96 -0.65 -3.15 3.41
N LEU A 97 -0.47 -2.13 2.58
CA LEU A 97 -1.54 -1.30 2.04
C LEU A 97 -1.58 -1.45 0.53
N LEU A 98 -2.70 -1.91 0.00
CA LEU A 98 -2.98 -1.83 -1.43
C LEU A 98 -3.65 -0.48 -1.72
N VAL A 99 -3.02 0.35 -2.54
CA VAL A 99 -3.62 1.57 -3.10
C VAL A 99 -4.12 1.26 -4.50
N THR A 100 -5.42 1.37 -4.74
CA THR A 100 -6.02 0.85 -5.98
C THR A 100 -7.17 1.69 -6.49
N THR A 101 -7.40 1.69 -7.80
CA THR A 101 -8.62 2.26 -8.41
C THR A 101 -9.70 1.20 -8.66
N ARG A 102 -9.38 -0.08 -8.46
CA ARG A 102 -10.28 -1.22 -8.65
C ARG A 102 -11.01 -1.57 -7.36
N SER A 103 -12.31 -1.28 -7.30
CA SER A 103 -13.17 -1.59 -6.14
C SER A 103 -13.23 -3.08 -5.81
N ARG A 104 -13.12 -3.96 -6.80
CA ARG A 104 -13.08 -5.43 -6.59
C ARG A 104 -11.92 -5.89 -5.69
N HIS A 105 -10.88 -5.08 -5.52
CA HIS A 105 -9.76 -5.41 -4.63
C HIS A 105 -10.11 -5.25 -3.15
N ASP A 106 -11.24 -4.62 -2.82
CA ASP A 106 -11.70 -4.43 -1.44
C ASP A 106 -12.12 -5.75 -0.76
N SER A 107 -12.25 -6.84 -1.53
CA SER A 107 -12.51 -8.19 -0.99
C SER A 107 -11.26 -8.92 -0.49
N LEU A 108 -10.10 -8.25 -0.44
CA LEU A 108 -8.88 -8.84 0.12
C LEU A 108 -9.04 -9.12 1.63
N PRO A 109 -8.44 -10.20 2.15
CA PRO A 109 -8.49 -10.49 3.58
C PRO A 109 -7.75 -9.40 4.38
N ALA A 110 -8.24 -9.08 5.57
CA ALA A 110 -7.64 -8.08 6.46
C ALA A 110 -6.29 -8.53 7.06
N LEU A 111 -5.94 -9.81 6.89
CA LEU A 111 -4.70 -10.44 7.34
C LEU A 111 -4.15 -11.35 6.24
N MET A 112 -2.84 -11.33 6.04
CA MET A 112 -2.10 -12.28 5.20
C MET A 112 -0.86 -12.75 5.97
N LEU A 113 -0.74 -14.05 6.21
CA LEU A 113 0.36 -14.62 7.02
C LEU A 113 0.52 -13.92 8.39
N GLY A 114 -0.62 -13.60 9.03
CA GLY A 114 -0.66 -12.89 10.31
C GLY A 114 -0.39 -11.38 10.24
N LYS A 115 -0.05 -10.84 9.07
CA LYS A 115 0.25 -9.42 8.88
C LYS A 115 -0.98 -8.63 8.46
N PRO A 116 -1.22 -7.44 9.03
CA PRO A 116 -2.32 -6.56 8.63
C PRO A 116 -2.26 -6.20 7.15
N VAL A 117 -3.41 -6.29 6.48
CA VAL A 117 -3.61 -5.82 5.11
C VAL A 117 -4.79 -4.86 5.08
N ARG A 118 -4.63 -3.75 4.37
CA ARG A 118 -5.71 -2.80 4.08
C ARG A 118 -5.75 -2.43 2.62
N VAL A 119 -6.91 -1.95 2.20
CA VAL A 119 -7.15 -1.45 0.85
C VAL A 119 -7.55 0.02 0.94
N ALA A 120 -6.91 0.85 0.12
CA ALA A 120 -7.29 2.22 -0.15
C ALA A 120 -7.82 2.29 -1.59
N VAL A 121 -9.15 2.18 -1.73
CA VAL A 121 -9.81 2.38 -3.03
C VAL A 121 -9.90 3.88 -3.31
N LEU A 122 -9.20 4.34 -4.34
CA LEU A 122 -9.24 5.72 -4.80
C LEU A 122 -10.51 5.96 -5.61
N LYS A 123 -11.29 6.98 -5.22
CA LYS A 123 -12.54 7.34 -5.90
C LYS A 123 -12.29 8.47 -6.89
N GLY A 124 -12.47 8.17 -8.19
CA GLY A 124 -12.36 9.12 -9.31
C GLY A 124 -10.93 9.42 -9.77
N GLY A 125 -10.78 9.92 -11.01
CA GLY A 125 -9.56 10.64 -11.44
C GLY A 125 -8.49 9.90 -12.26
N LEU A 126 -8.75 8.70 -12.78
CA LEU A 126 -7.98 8.21 -13.93
C LEU A 126 -8.53 8.88 -15.18
N LEU A 127 -7.73 9.78 -15.75
CA LEU A 127 -7.96 10.35 -17.08
C LEU A 127 -7.61 9.33 -18.17
#